data_AF-A0A8H2ZIP0-F1
#
_entry.id   AF-A0A8H2ZIP0-F1
#
_cell.length_a   1.000
_cell.length_b   1.000
_cell.length_c   1.000
_cell.angle_alpha   90.00
_cell.angle_beta   90.00
_cell.angle_gamma   90.00
#
_symmetry.space_group_name_H-M   'P 1'
#
loop_
_entity.id
_entity.type
_entity.pdbx_description
1 polymer ?
#
loop_
_entity_poly.entity_id
_entity_poly.type
_entity_poly.pdbx_seq_one_letter_code
_entity_poly.pdbx_strand_id
1 'polypeptide(L)'
;MFEIKLNKCLKTHLETLSSENITTEQQEQTISNGEINRYIERESIPMSSLLSIFNLHWQNCPEITMKNLLTPLHFKFKEKRKPGEGYSKEFKEQLDKLRLVEQENDYQRLVNREKETNSLVHVKEGDELDLSPAQINKQIKEQVTTIFNILLSVLSVIFAIWYWTGTSMRVEIQYRILLCLFFGILVLVAEVVVYNSYLNKIDDARKKERSKIEKKKVIKTL
;
A
#
# COMPACT_ATOMS: atom_id res chain seq x y z
N MET A 1 25.79 -4.09 -2.83
CA MET A 1 27.14 -4.56 -2.44
C MET A 1 28.03 -4.45 -3.66
N PHE A 2 29.15 -3.73 -3.54
CA PHE A 2 30.09 -3.47 -4.63
C PHE A 2 31.29 -4.42 -4.51
N GLU A 3 31.91 -4.74 -5.64
CA GLU A 3 33.16 -5.49 -5.73
C GLU A 3 34.24 -4.59 -6.35
N ILE A 4 35.50 -4.86 -6.07
CA ILE A 4 36.64 -4.17 -6.67
C ILE A 4 37.08 -4.97 -7.88
N LYS A 5 37.18 -4.32 -9.05
CA LYS A 5 37.73 -4.92 -10.26
C LYS A 5 39.24 -5.10 -10.09
N LEU A 6 39.78 -6.26 -10.47
CA LEU A 6 41.21 -6.52 -10.37
C LEU A 6 41.99 -5.58 -11.29
N ASN A 7 42.95 -4.87 -10.70
CA ASN A 7 44.00 -4.17 -11.43
C ASN A 7 45.08 -5.17 -11.90
N LYS A 8 45.90 -4.79 -12.89
CA LYS A 8 47.02 -5.60 -13.37
C LYS A 8 47.97 -6.00 -12.22
N CYS A 9 48.35 -5.04 -11.37
CA CYS A 9 49.22 -5.29 -10.21
C CYS A 9 48.60 -6.27 -9.20
N LEU A 10 47.31 -6.07 -8.86
CA LEU A 10 46.53 -6.98 -8.03
C LEU A 10 46.49 -8.40 -8.60
N LYS A 11 46.21 -8.52 -9.89
CA LYS A 11 46.13 -9.81 -10.58
C LYS A 11 47.46 -10.55 -10.54
N THR A 12 48.56 -9.87 -10.83
CA THR A 12 49.90 -10.49 -10.80
C THR A 12 50.26 -10.98 -9.40
N HIS A 13 49.99 -10.19 -8.35
CA HIS A 13 50.30 -10.61 -6.98
C HIS A 13 49.39 -11.74 -6.47
N LEU A 14 48.13 -11.79 -6.92
CA LEU A 14 47.23 -12.91 -6.65
C LEU A 14 47.63 -14.18 -7.41
N GLU A 15 48.14 -14.05 -8.64
CA GLU A 15 48.71 -15.15 -9.42
C GLU A 15 50.00 -15.68 -8.80
N THR A 16 50.87 -14.79 -8.26
CA THR A 16 52.05 -15.18 -7.48
C THR A 16 51.64 -15.94 -6.21
N LEU A 17 50.65 -15.43 -5.46
CA LEU A 17 50.10 -16.14 -4.28
C LEU A 17 49.44 -17.48 -4.63
N SER A 18 48.80 -17.60 -5.79
CA SER A 18 48.24 -18.88 -6.24
C SER A 18 49.32 -19.87 -6.69
N SER A 19 50.52 -19.39 -7.05
CA SER A 19 51.64 -20.20 -7.55
C SER A 19 52.63 -20.59 -6.44
N GLU A 20 52.77 -19.74 -5.43
CA GLU A 20 53.53 -20.04 -4.20
C GLU A 20 52.70 -20.94 -3.29
N ASN A 21 52.95 -22.26 -3.35
CA ASN A 21 52.43 -23.22 -2.37
C ASN A 21 52.92 -22.84 -0.97
N ILE A 22 52.12 -22.09 -0.21
CA ILE A 22 52.37 -21.87 1.22
C ILE A 22 51.58 -22.89 2.00
N THR A 23 52.19 -24.06 2.19
CA THR A 23 51.88 -24.96 3.30
C THR A 23 52.35 -24.23 4.56
N THR A 24 51.45 -23.62 5.31
CA THR A 24 51.75 -23.25 6.69
C THR A 24 50.60 -23.72 7.57
N GLU A 25 50.86 -24.85 8.22
CA GLU A 25 50.13 -25.33 9.38
C GLU A 25 50.26 -24.29 10.48
N GLN A 26 49.33 -23.33 10.54
CA GLN A 26 48.92 -22.64 11.76
C GLN A 26 47.71 -21.72 11.52
N GLN A 27 46.56 -22.16 12.08
CA GLN A 27 45.46 -21.38 12.65
C GLN A 27 44.44 -20.66 11.73
N GLU A 28 43.27 -21.32 11.61
CA GLU A 28 41.86 -20.85 11.62
C GLU A 28 41.33 -19.74 10.68
N GLN A 29 42.13 -19.08 9.84
CA GLN A 29 41.60 -18.16 8.82
C GLN A 29 42.24 -18.40 7.44
N THR A 30 42.11 -19.63 6.95
CA THR A 30 42.56 -19.99 5.59
C THR A 30 41.51 -19.54 4.57
N ILE A 31 41.79 -18.46 3.84
CA ILE A 31 41.12 -18.18 2.57
C ILE A 31 41.52 -19.32 1.64
N SER A 32 40.54 -20.10 1.18
CA SER A 32 40.83 -21.27 0.34
C SER A 32 41.42 -20.80 -0.99
N ASN A 33 42.47 -21.45 -1.49
CA ASN A 33 43.02 -21.19 -2.83
C ASN A 33 41.94 -21.27 -3.93
N GLY A 34 40.88 -22.05 -3.70
CA GLY A 34 39.71 -22.10 -4.59
C GLY A 34 38.94 -20.78 -4.67
N GLU A 35 38.96 -19.94 -3.63
CA GLU A 35 38.35 -18.62 -3.63
C GLU A 35 39.20 -17.59 -4.36
N ILE A 36 40.53 -17.64 -4.21
CA ILE A 36 41.47 -16.78 -4.95
C ILE A 36 41.33 -17.03 -6.46
N ASN A 37 41.26 -18.29 -6.88
CA ASN A 37 41.06 -18.64 -8.29
C ASN A 37 39.70 -18.17 -8.84
N ARG A 38 38.64 -18.24 -8.03
CA ARG A 38 37.33 -17.69 -8.40
C ARG A 38 37.36 -16.17 -8.57
N TYR A 39 38.18 -15.46 -7.79
CA TYR A 39 38.34 -14.02 -7.91
C TYR A 39 39.14 -13.62 -9.16
N ILE A 40 40.16 -14.41 -9.51
CA ILE A 40 40.93 -14.23 -10.74
C ILE A 40 40.03 -14.45 -11.97
N GLU A 41 39.19 -15.49 -11.96
CA GLU A 41 38.27 -15.80 -13.06
C GLU A 41 37.15 -14.75 -13.21
N ARG A 42 36.61 -14.23 -12.09
CA ARG A 42 35.54 -13.21 -12.10
C ARG A 42 36.04 -11.79 -12.37
N GLU A 43 37.36 -11.60 -12.37
CA GLU A 43 38.04 -10.29 -12.40
C GLU A 43 37.52 -9.31 -11.33
N SER A 44 36.96 -9.82 -10.22
CA SER A 44 36.46 -8.98 -9.13
C SER A 44 36.61 -9.62 -7.75
N ILE A 45 36.90 -8.79 -6.74
CA ILE A 45 37.11 -9.18 -5.34
C ILE A 45 36.23 -8.33 -4.42
N PRO A 46 35.51 -8.92 -3.45
CA PRO A 46 34.83 -8.16 -2.42
C PRO A 46 35.84 -7.51 -1.44
N MET A 47 35.55 -6.30 -0.98
CA MET A 47 36.48 -5.53 -0.13
C MET A 47 36.90 -6.27 1.15
N SER A 48 36.01 -7.06 1.75
CA SER A 48 36.30 -7.88 2.93
C SER A 48 37.40 -8.91 2.67
N SER A 49 37.33 -9.60 1.53
CA SER A 49 38.32 -10.61 1.16
C SER A 49 39.64 -9.98 0.76
N LEU A 50 39.63 -8.78 0.16
CA LEU A 50 40.87 -8.07 -0.14
C LEU A 50 41.62 -7.67 1.14
N LEU A 51 40.90 -7.19 2.14
CA LEU A 51 41.49 -6.81 3.42
C LEU A 51 42.06 -8.01 4.18
N SER A 52 41.39 -9.16 4.14
CA SER A 52 41.90 -10.38 4.75
C SER A 52 43.15 -10.89 4.06
N ILE A 53 43.21 -10.90 2.71
CA ILE A 53 44.42 -11.31 1.98
C ILE A 53 45.59 -10.35 2.30
N PHE A 54 45.31 -9.04 2.36
CA PHE A 54 46.33 -8.05 2.67
C PHE A 54 46.93 -8.21 4.08
N ASN A 55 46.09 -8.39 5.09
CA ASN A 55 46.56 -8.57 6.46
C ASN A 55 47.35 -9.88 6.64
N LEU A 56 46.97 -10.94 5.92
CA LEU A 56 47.62 -12.25 6.05
C LEU A 56 48.95 -12.35 5.28
N HIS A 57 49.01 -11.83 4.05
CA HIS A 57 50.14 -12.11 3.15
C HIS A 57 51.01 -10.90 2.83
N TRP A 58 50.49 -9.67 2.94
CA TRP A 58 51.18 -8.47 2.45
C TRP A 58 51.51 -7.45 3.54
N GLN A 59 51.05 -7.65 4.78
CA GLN A 59 51.29 -6.75 5.90
C GLN A 59 52.78 -6.56 6.24
N ASN A 60 53.61 -7.57 5.96
CA ASN A 60 55.05 -7.57 6.25
C ASN A 60 55.93 -7.20 5.04
N CYS A 61 55.32 -6.89 3.88
CA CYS A 61 56.05 -6.54 2.65
C CYS A 61 56.11 -5.02 2.46
N PRO A 62 57.27 -4.35 2.65
CA PRO A 62 57.38 -2.90 2.55
C PRO A 62 57.18 -2.38 1.10
N GLU A 63 57.33 -3.24 0.09
CA GLU A 63 57.16 -2.88 -1.32
C GLU A 63 55.68 -2.80 -1.75
N ILE A 64 54.78 -3.47 -1.02
CA ILE A 64 53.37 -3.60 -1.39
C ILE A 64 52.53 -2.72 -0.48
N THR A 65 52.42 -1.44 -0.83
CA THR A 65 51.48 -0.53 -0.14
C THR A 65 50.07 -0.72 -0.70
N MET A 66 49.05 -0.81 0.18
CA MET A 66 47.63 -0.90 -0.21
C MET A 66 47.22 0.15 -1.27
N LYS A 67 47.78 1.35 -1.18
CA LYS A 67 47.60 2.43 -2.17
C LYS A 67 48.05 2.03 -3.58
N ASN A 68 49.20 1.37 -3.72
CA ASN A 68 49.71 0.91 -5.01
C ASN A 68 48.83 -0.21 -5.56
N LEU A 69 48.39 -1.10 -4.69
CA LEU A 69 47.55 -2.24 -5.04
C LEU A 69 46.18 -1.79 -5.60
N LEU A 70 45.59 -0.76 -4.98
CA LEU A 70 44.30 -0.22 -5.36
C LEU A 70 44.34 0.82 -6.49
N THR A 71 45.50 1.19 -7.05
CA THR A 71 45.59 2.26 -8.08
C THR A 71 45.89 1.69 -9.48
N PRO A 72 45.01 1.84 -10.48
CA PRO A 72 43.71 2.52 -10.47
C PRO A 72 42.56 1.68 -9.85
N LEU A 73 41.69 2.35 -9.09
CA LEU A 73 40.56 1.71 -8.40
C LEU A 73 39.32 1.73 -9.28
N HIS A 74 38.83 0.54 -9.65
CA HIS A 74 37.57 0.41 -10.37
C HIS A 74 36.58 -0.45 -9.57
N PHE A 75 35.35 0.04 -9.45
CA PHE A 75 34.27 -0.69 -8.79
C PHE A 75 33.41 -1.43 -9.81
N LYS A 76 33.10 -2.70 -9.53
CA LYS A 76 32.11 -3.50 -10.23
C LYS A 76 30.84 -3.53 -9.40
N PHE A 77 29.78 -2.92 -9.93
CA PHE A 77 28.46 -2.95 -9.31
C PHE A 77 27.67 -4.14 -9.83
N LYS A 78 26.86 -4.75 -8.96
CA LYS A 78 25.87 -5.74 -9.41
C LYS A 78 24.90 -5.06 -10.39
N GLU A 79 24.57 -5.75 -11.48
CA GLU A 79 23.59 -5.26 -12.45
C GLU A 79 22.26 -5.00 -11.74
N LYS A 80 21.69 -3.81 -11.97
CA LYS A 80 20.37 -3.48 -11.46
C LYS A 80 19.36 -4.31 -12.26
N ARG A 81 18.59 -5.17 -11.59
CA ARG A 81 17.47 -5.87 -12.22
C ARG A 81 16.55 -4.84 -12.86
N LYS A 82 16.26 -4.93 -14.16
CA LYS A 82 15.22 -4.06 -14.73
C LYS A 82 13.85 -4.67 -14.45
N PRO A 83 12.89 -3.88 -13.94
CA PRO A 83 11.52 -4.37 -13.73
C PRO A 83 10.95 -4.97 -15.03
N GLY A 84 10.47 -6.21 -14.96
CA GLY A 84 9.84 -6.90 -16.10
C GLY A 84 10.75 -7.68 -17.04
N GLU A 85 12.07 -7.74 -16.79
CA GLU A 85 12.99 -8.58 -17.58
C GLU A 85 12.69 -10.08 -17.49
N GLY A 86 12.18 -10.53 -16.34
CA GLY A 86 11.86 -11.95 -16.08
C GLY A 86 10.42 -12.37 -16.38
N TYR A 87 9.62 -11.52 -17.02
CA TYR A 87 8.21 -11.83 -17.28
C TYR A 87 8.03 -12.76 -18.48
N SER A 88 7.16 -13.77 -18.34
CA SER A 88 6.71 -14.61 -19.45
C SER A 88 6.03 -13.75 -20.53
N LYS A 89 6.07 -14.19 -21.79
CA LYS A 89 5.46 -13.49 -22.92
C LYS A 89 3.95 -13.30 -22.71
N GLU A 90 3.25 -14.34 -22.27
CA GLU A 90 1.81 -14.27 -21.98
C GLU A 90 1.47 -13.25 -20.89
N PHE A 91 2.31 -13.17 -19.85
CA PHE A 91 2.11 -12.22 -18.75
C PHE A 91 2.35 -10.76 -19.21
N LYS A 92 3.30 -10.54 -20.12
CA LYS A 92 3.52 -9.21 -20.74
C LYS A 92 2.30 -8.79 -21.55
N GLU A 93 1.74 -9.70 -22.36
CA GLU A 93 0.52 -9.43 -23.13
C GLU A 93 -0.69 -9.11 -22.23
N GLN A 94 -0.82 -9.79 -21.08
CA GLN A 94 -1.86 -9.46 -20.08
C GLN A 94 -1.64 -8.08 -19.48
N LEU A 95 -0.42 -7.74 -19.09
CA LEU A 95 -0.10 -6.41 -18.57
C LEU A 95 -0.42 -5.30 -19.57
N ASP A 96 -0.17 -5.53 -20.85
CA ASP A 96 -0.47 -4.55 -21.90
C ASP A 96 -1.98 -4.40 -22.09
N LYS A 97 -2.77 -5.48 -22.01
CA LYS A 97 -4.23 -5.40 -21.95
C LYS A 97 -4.71 -4.60 -20.74
N LEU A 98 -4.15 -4.84 -19.56
CA LEU A 98 -4.51 -4.11 -18.35
C LEU A 98 -4.20 -2.61 -18.47
N ARG A 99 -3.06 -2.24 -19.06
CA ARG A 99 -2.71 -0.83 -19.32
C ARG A 99 -3.71 -0.15 -20.24
N LEU A 100 -4.16 -0.82 -21.29
CA LEU A 100 -5.17 -0.27 -22.20
C LEU A 100 -6.50 -0.04 -21.47
N VAL A 101 -6.92 -0.98 -20.64
CA VAL A 101 -8.15 -0.83 -19.81
C VAL A 101 -8.02 0.33 -18.83
N GLU A 102 -6.86 0.48 -18.17
CA GLU A 102 -6.61 1.60 -17.27
C GLU A 102 -6.64 2.96 -18.01
N GLN A 103 -6.00 3.04 -19.17
CA GLN A 103 -6.01 4.23 -20.02
C GLN A 103 -7.43 4.60 -20.48
N GLU A 104 -8.25 3.61 -20.87
CA GLU A 104 -9.63 3.85 -21.25
C GLU A 104 -10.45 4.38 -20.06
N ASN A 105 -10.28 3.79 -18.88
CA ASN A 105 -10.95 4.27 -17.67
C ASN A 105 -10.58 5.72 -17.33
N ASP A 106 -9.30 6.07 -17.46
CA ASP A 106 -8.84 7.45 -17.24
C ASP A 106 -9.38 8.41 -18.30
N TYR A 107 -9.46 7.99 -19.56
CA TYR A 107 -10.12 8.77 -20.61
C TYR A 107 -11.59 9.02 -20.30
N GLN A 108 -12.35 7.99 -19.91
CA GLN A 108 -13.75 8.12 -19.52
C GLN A 108 -13.94 9.08 -18.35
N ARG A 109 -13.05 9.06 -17.36
CA ARG A 109 -13.06 10.02 -16.25
C ARG A 109 -12.86 11.45 -16.72
N LEU A 110 -11.94 11.68 -17.65
CA LEU A 110 -11.70 13.03 -18.20
C LEU A 110 -12.89 13.53 -19.02
N VAL A 111 -13.46 12.68 -19.88
CA VAL A 111 -14.63 13.01 -20.70
C VAL A 111 -15.87 13.25 -19.84
N ASN A 112 -16.14 12.40 -18.85
CA ASN A 112 -17.28 12.59 -17.98
C ASN A 112 -17.10 13.81 -17.08
N ARG A 113 -15.87 14.09 -16.60
CA ARG A 113 -15.57 15.36 -15.91
C ARG A 113 -15.78 16.58 -16.81
N GLU A 114 -15.43 16.49 -18.09
CA GLU A 114 -15.67 17.56 -19.05
C GLU A 114 -17.18 17.79 -19.27
N LYS A 115 -17.98 16.72 -19.36
CA LYS A 115 -19.45 16.81 -19.37
C LYS A 115 -19.98 17.50 -18.11
N GLU A 116 -19.46 17.17 -16.91
CA GLU A 116 -19.85 17.86 -15.68
C GLU A 116 -19.50 19.36 -15.73
N THR A 117 -18.31 19.73 -16.22
CA THR A 117 -17.89 21.13 -16.32
C THR A 117 -18.63 21.92 -17.40
N ASN A 118 -18.97 21.30 -18.53
CA ASN A 118 -19.78 21.92 -19.60
C ASN A 118 -21.28 21.92 -19.27
N SER A 119 -21.74 21.01 -18.41
CA SER A 119 -23.09 20.98 -17.83
C SER A 119 -23.31 22.05 -16.75
N LEU A 120 -22.29 22.79 -16.31
CA LEU A 120 -22.46 23.96 -15.44
C LEU A 120 -23.21 25.13 -16.12
N VAL A 121 -23.48 25.06 -17.42
CA VAL A 121 -24.41 25.96 -18.13
C VAL A 121 -25.85 25.42 -18.15
N HIS A 122 -26.07 24.16 -17.78
CA HIS A 122 -27.37 23.51 -17.78
C HIS A 122 -27.58 22.63 -16.53
N VAL A 123 -27.46 23.23 -15.34
CA VAL A 123 -27.96 22.61 -14.10
C VAL A 123 -29.49 22.60 -14.16
N LYS A 124 -30.05 21.56 -14.77
CA LYS A 124 -31.42 21.11 -14.51
C LYS A 124 -31.36 20.00 -13.48
N GLU A 125 -32.24 20.13 -12.51
CA GLU A 125 -32.50 19.20 -11.42
C GLU A 125 -32.64 17.76 -11.91
N GLY A 126 -32.05 16.83 -11.16
CA GLY A 126 -32.31 15.40 -11.25
C GLY A 126 -31.32 14.62 -12.12
N ASP A 127 -30.27 14.08 -11.49
CA ASP A 127 -30.01 12.65 -11.62
C ASP A 127 -28.99 12.18 -10.58
N GLU A 128 -29.43 11.26 -9.74
CA GLU A 128 -28.68 10.55 -8.69
C GLU A 128 -27.72 9.48 -9.26
N LEU A 129 -27.24 9.62 -10.50
CA LEU A 129 -26.68 8.48 -11.26
C LEU A 129 -25.16 8.41 -11.39
N ASP A 130 -24.37 9.31 -10.77
CA ASP A 130 -22.90 9.25 -10.84
C ASP A 130 -22.22 9.17 -9.46
N LEU A 131 -22.74 8.31 -8.58
CA LEU A 131 -22.00 7.92 -7.38
C LEU A 131 -20.94 6.86 -7.77
N SER A 132 -19.67 7.20 -7.63
CA SER A 132 -18.55 6.26 -7.76
C SER A 132 -18.80 5.00 -6.92
N PRO A 133 -18.54 3.77 -7.42
CA PRO A 133 -18.81 2.52 -6.68
C PRO A 133 -18.11 2.46 -5.31
N ALA A 134 -16.99 3.17 -5.14
CA ALA A 134 -16.32 3.32 -3.85
C ALA A 134 -17.11 4.19 -2.86
N GLN A 135 -17.81 5.23 -3.34
CA GLN A 135 -18.68 6.08 -2.52
C GLN A 135 -20.01 5.39 -2.20
N ILE A 136 -20.57 4.63 -3.16
CA ILE A 136 -21.76 3.80 -2.93
C ILE A 136 -21.48 2.78 -1.82
N ASN A 137 -20.36 2.05 -1.89
CA ASN A 137 -20.00 1.07 -0.87
C ASN A 137 -19.78 1.68 0.52
N LYS A 138 -19.26 2.92 0.59
CA LYS A 138 -19.08 3.63 1.86
C LYS A 138 -20.43 4.05 2.45
N GLN A 139 -21.32 4.63 1.63
CA GLN A 139 -22.65 5.05 2.04
C GLN A 139 -23.53 3.86 2.44
N ILE A 140 -23.46 2.74 1.71
CA ILE A 140 -24.17 1.49 2.05
C ILE A 140 -23.69 0.98 3.42
N LYS A 141 -22.38 0.96 3.70
CA LYS A 141 -21.88 0.50 5.00
C LYS A 141 -22.40 1.36 6.15
N GLU A 142 -22.38 2.68 5.98
CA GLU A 142 -22.92 3.61 6.98
C GLU A 142 -24.43 3.41 7.19
N GLN A 143 -25.20 3.23 6.10
CA GLN A 143 -26.64 3.00 6.15
C GLN A 143 -27.02 1.63 6.76
N VAL A 144 -26.27 0.57 6.45
CA VAL A 144 -26.48 -0.78 6.99
C VAL A 144 -26.29 -0.81 8.50
N THR A 145 -25.28 -0.12 9.03
CA THR A 145 -25.08 -0.02 10.49
C THR A 145 -26.27 0.68 11.16
N THR A 146 -26.83 1.72 10.56
CA THR A 146 -28.04 2.37 11.09
C THR A 146 -29.25 1.44 11.08
N ILE A 147 -29.49 0.73 9.98
CA ILE A 147 -30.59 -0.25 9.89
C ILE A 147 -30.42 -1.33 10.96
N PHE A 148 -29.19 -1.84 11.16
CA PHE A 148 -28.90 -2.81 12.19
C PHE A 148 -29.16 -2.26 13.61
N ASN A 149 -28.79 -1.02 13.88
CA ASN A 149 -29.05 -0.35 15.16
C ASN A 149 -30.55 -0.22 15.43
N ILE A 150 -31.34 0.15 14.42
CA ILE A 150 -32.80 0.22 14.51
C ILE A 150 -33.41 -1.17 14.77
N LEU A 151 -32.95 -2.20 14.07
CA LEU A 151 -33.44 -3.57 14.29
C LEU A 151 -33.15 -4.07 15.71
N LEU A 152 -31.94 -3.81 16.22
CA LEU A 152 -31.55 -4.19 17.57
C LEU A 152 -32.39 -3.46 18.63
N SER A 153 -32.66 -2.17 18.41
CA SER A 153 -33.54 -1.34 19.25
C SER A 153 -34.97 -1.94 19.30
N VAL A 154 -35.57 -2.19 18.14
CA VAL A 154 -36.93 -2.74 18.04
C VAL A 154 -37.04 -4.12 18.70
N LEU A 155 -36.08 -5.02 18.42
CA LEU A 155 -36.05 -6.34 19.03
C LEU A 155 -35.93 -6.26 20.56
N SER A 156 -35.08 -5.37 21.08
CA SER A 156 -34.93 -5.17 22.52
C SER A 156 -36.25 -4.78 23.18
N VAL A 157 -37.02 -3.86 22.58
CA VAL A 157 -38.33 -3.44 23.10
C VAL A 157 -39.36 -4.57 23.01
N ILE A 158 -39.39 -5.33 21.91
CA ILE A 158 -40.30 -6.47 21.78
C ILE A 158 -40.02 -7.52 22.87
N PHE A 159 -38.75 -7.84 23.13
CA PHE A 159 -38.35 -8.76 24.20
C PHE A 159 -38.71 -8.21 25.59
N ALA A 160 -38.51 -6.93 25.84
CA ALA A 160 -38.87 -6.29 27.10
C ALA A 160 -40.38 -6.38 27.35
N ILE A 161 -41.21 -6.07 26.35
CA ILE A 161 -42.67 -6.14 26.46
C ILE A 161 -43.14 -7.59 26.61
N TRP A 162 -42.53 -8.53 25.87
CA TRP A 162 -42.85 -9.95 25.99
C TRP A 162 -42.58 -10.47 27.41
N TYR A 163 -41.41 -10.16 27.97
CA TYR A 163 -41.04 -10.57 29.32
C TYR A 163 -41.89 -9.87 30.38
N TRP A 164 -42.16 -8.58 30.22
CA TRP A 164 -42.95 -7.80 31.16
C TRP A 164 -44.42 -8.26 31.20
N THR A 165 -45.04 -8.39 30.03
CA THR A 165 -46.41 -8.90 29.90
C THR A 165 -46.50 -10.35 30.36
N GLY A 166 -45.43 -11.12 30.14
CA GLY A 166 -45.34 -12.52 30.49
C GLY A 166 -45.24 -12.82 31.98
N THR A 167 -44.38 -12.04 32.66
CA THR A 167 -44.07 -12.23 34.08
C THR A 167 -45.05 -11.46 34.97
N SER A 168 -45.37 -10.21 34.62
CA SER A 168 -46.07 -9.30 35.54
C SER A 168 -47.59 -9.27 35.35
N MET A 169 -48.08 -9.46 34.13
CA MET A 169 -49.48 -9.17 33.80
C MET A 169 -50.29 -10.45 33.50
N ARG A 170 -49.63 -11.62 33.42
CA ARG A 170 -50.23 -12.96 33.24
C ARG A 170 -51.33 -13.01 32.15
N VAL A 171 -51.18 -12.18 31.13
CA VAL A 171 -52.17 -12.03 30.04
C VAL A 171 -52.15 -13.27 29.15
N GLU A 172 -53.26 -13.63 28.52
CA GLU A 172 -53.30 -14.72 27.54
C GLU A 172 -52.37 -14.46 26.35
N ILE A 173 -51.88 -15.55 25.73
CA ILE A 173 -50.87 -15.51 24.66
C ILE A 173 -51.29 -14.64 23.47
N GLN A 174 -52.59 -14.57 23.18
CA GLN A 174 -53.16 -13.82 22.06
C GLN A 174 -52.93 -12.31 22.22
N TYR A 175 -53.23 -11.78 23.41
CA TYR A 175 -53.03 -10.35 23.71
C TYR A 175 -51.56 -9.98 23.79
N ARG A 176 -50.68 -10.90 24.23
CA ARG A 176 -49.23 -10.67 24.25
C ARG A 176 -48.67 -10.41 22.86
N ILE A 177 -49.08 -11.23 21.89
CA ILE A 177 -48.63 -11.11 20.51
C ILE A 177 -49.13 -9.80 19.90
N LEU A 178 -50.41 -9.45 20.12
CA LEU A 178 -50.98 -8.18 19.67
C LEU A 178 -50.25 -6.96 20.27
N LEU A 179 -49.93 -7.01 21.57
CA LEU A 179 -49.24 -5.92 22.26
C LEU A 179 -47.79 -5.77 21.74
N CYS A 180 -47.06 -6.88 21.60
CA CYS A 180 -45.71 -6.86 21.02
C CYS A 180 -45.71 -6.36 19.57
N LEU A 181 -46.69 -6.75 18.76
CA LEU A 181 -46.83 -6.28 17.38
C LEU A 181 -47.12 -4.76 17.34
N PHE A 182 -48.05 -4.30 18.16
CA PHE A 182 -48.44 -2.88 18.21
C PHE A 182 -47.28 -1.98 18.62
N PHE A 183 -46.61 -2.30 19.73
CA PHE A 183 -45.46 -1.52 20.19
C PHE A 183 -44.24 -1.68 19.28
N GLY A 184 -44.03 -2.87 18.69
CA GLY A 184 -42.97 -3.09 17.70
C GLY A 184 -43.13 -2.17 16.49
N ILE A 185 -44.35 -2.04 15.95
CA ILE A 185 -44.65 -1.12 14.84
C ILE A 185 -44.48 0.34 15.28
N LEU A 186 -44.99 0.71 16.46
CA LEU A 186 -44.89 2.08 16.97
C LEU A 186 -43.42 2.53 17.11
N VAL A 187 -42.59 1.69 17.72
CA VAL A 187 -41.16 1.96 17.89
C VAL A 187 -40.44 2.00 16.54
N LEU A 188 -40.76 1.09 15.62
CA LEU A 188 -40.19 1.10 14.27
C LEU A 188 -40.47 2.42 13.55
N VAL A 189 -41.71 2.92 13.60
CA VAL A 189 -42.09 4.21 12.99
C VAL A 189 -41.34 5.35 13.67
N ALA A 190 -41.26 5.35 15.00
CA ALA A 190 -40.53 6.38 15.74
C ALA A 190 -39.05 6.46 15.33
N GLU A 191 -38.36 5.32 15.26
CA GLU A 191 -36.95 5.23 14.83
C GLU A 191 -36.76 5.75 13.39
N VAL A 192 -37.61 5.34 12.45
CA VAL A 192 -37.52 5.77 11.04
C VAL A 192 -37.77 7.28 10.89
N VAL A 193 -38.75 7.83 11.62
CA VAL A 193 -39.04 9.27 11.60
C VAL A 193 -37.86 10.07 12.18
N VAL A 194 -37.25 9.61 13.28
CA VAL A 194 -36.07 10.25 13.86
C VAL A 194 -34.90 10.23 12.87
N TYR A 195 -34.67 9.11 12.19
CA TYR A 195 -33.62 9.00 11.18
C TYR A 195 -33.88 9.90 9.96
N ASN A 196 -35.11 9.92 9.44
CA ASN A 196 -35.49 10.78 8.32
C ASN A 196 -35.37 12.27 8.69
N SER A 197 -35.80 12.64 9.90
CA SER A 197 -35.63 13.99 10.44
C SER A 197 -34.15 14.39 10.53
N TYR A 198 -33.29 13.46 10.97
CA TYR A 198 -31.84 13.68 11.02
C TYR A 198 -31.23 13.89 9.63
N LEU A 199 -31.59 13.07 8.64
CA LEU A 199 -31.14 13.22 7.24
C LEU A 199 -31.54 14.59 6.67
N ASN A 200 -32.81 14.97 6.82
CA ASN A 200 -33.31 16.27 6.35
C ASN A 200 -32.52 17.43 6.97
N LYS A 201 -32.21 17.35 8.26
CA LYS A 201 -31.44 18.38 8.98
C LYS A 201 -29.99 18.46 8.50
N ILE A 202 -29.37 17.35 8.12
CA ILE A 202 -28.04 17.35 7.50
C ILE A 202 -28.08 18.00 6.12
N ASP A 203 -29.07 17.64 5.31
CA ASP A 203 -29.19 18.17 3.95
C ASP A 203 -29.43 19.67 3.95
N ASP A 204 -30.24 20.17 4.88
CA ASP A 204 -30.44 21.61 5.09
C ASP A 204 -29.15 22.33 5.52
N ALA A 205 -28.36 21.72 6.40
CA ALA A 205 -27.06 22.27 6.81
C ALA A 205 -26.08 22.33 5.62
N ARG A 206 -26.03 21.27 4.80
CA ARG A 206 -25.19 21.22 3.59
C ARG A 206 -25.63 22.26 2.55
N LYS A 207 -26.93 22.42 2.32
CA LYS A 207 -27.48 23.46 1.43
C LYS A 207 -27.07 24.85 1.91
N LYS A 208 -27.15 25.10 3.21
CA LYS A 208 -26.74 26.38 3.82
C LYS A 208 -25.24 26.63 3.66
N GLU A 209 -24.40 25.62 3.86
CA GLU A 209 -22.95 25.73 3.66
C GLU A 209 -22.59 26.03 2.21
N ARG A 210 -23.19 25.31 1.25
CA ARG A 210 -23.00 25.53 -0.19
C ARG A 210 -23.44 26.93 -0.65
N SER A 211 -24.49 27.48 -0.02
CA SER A 211 -24.98 28.83 -0.35
C SER A 211 -24.05 29.96 0.14
N LYS A 212 -23.04 29.65 0.97
CA LYS A 212 -22.14 30.64 1.54
C LYS A 212 -21.07 31.04 0.52
N ILE A 213 -21.26 32.18 -0.13
CA ILE A 213 -20.29 32.74 -1.09
C ILE A 213 -19.05 33.26 -0.34
N GLU A 214 -17.87 32.71 -0.64
CA GLU A 214 -16.60 33.20 -0.10
C GLU A 214 -16.23 34.56 -0.71
N LYS A 215 -16.14 35.59 0.14
CA LYS A 215 -15.60 36.90 -0.26
C LYS A 215 -14.07 36.88 -0.12
N LYS A 216 -13.35 36.57 -1.20
CA LYS A 216 -11.88 36.67 -1.23
C LYS A 216 -11.47 38.11 -1.45
N LYS A 217 -10.88 38.74 -0.42
CA LYS A 217 -10.26 40.07 -0.54
C LYS A 217 -8.79 39.87 -0.92
N VAL A 218 -8.43 40.28 -2.14
CA VAL A 218 -7.03 40.26 -2.58
C VAL A 218 -6.30 41.42 -1.90
N ILE A 219 -5.36 41.10 -1.02
CA ILE A 219 -4.48 42.08 -0.40
C ILE A 219 -3.26 42.21 -1.31
N LYS A 220 -3.11 43.36 -1.98
CA LYS A 220 -1.86 43.70 -2.66
C LYS A 220 -0.89 44.21 -1.61
N THR A 221 0.13 43.42 -1.30
CA THR A 221 1.29 43.91 -0.54
C THR A 221 2.28 44.51 -1.54
N LEU A 222 2.62 45.79 -1.34
CA LEU A 222 3.62 46.54 -2.09
C LEU A 222 5.03 46.20 -1.62
#